data_AF-A0A2V8T9K8-F1
#
_entry.id   AF-A0A2V8T9K8-F1
#
_cell.length_a   1.000
_cell.length_b   1.000
_cell.length_c   1.000
_cell.angle_alpha   90.00
_cell.angle_beta   90.00
_cell.angle_gamma   90.00
#
_symmetry.space_group_name_H-M   'P 1'
#
loop_
_entity.id
_entity.type
_entity.pdbx_description
1 polymer ?
#
loop_
_entity_poly.entity_id
_entity_poly.type
_entity_poly.pdbx_seq_one_letter_code
_entity_poly.pdbx_strand_id
1 'polypeptide(L)'
;MSDKFSAEQPIGLQIRRLRQARGWTLAELARRAATSAPTLHRYENGWDNFELGTLRKIAAALGARLEVRLATDGRAAAPGRRPARAALVKLLSPLFWDRDLASRDLDKHPDWVLGRVLTSGNRKQVAAARRYYDDEAFRRALGRRGIDPKTRNYWSLILRGERSAL
;
A
#
# COMPACT_ATOMS: atom_id res chain seq x y z
N MET A 1 29.42 8.17 11.47
CA MET A 1 29.46 6.82 12.08
C MET A 1 28.17 6.14 11.65
N SER A 2 28.24 5.30 10.62
CA SER A 2 27.09 4.98 9.76
C SER A 2 26.05 4.10 10.44
N ASP A 3 24.80 4.57 10.42
CA ASP A 3 23.61 3.90 10.89
C ASP A 3 23.31 2.68 10.00
N LYS A 4 23.67 1.48 10.48
CA LYS A 4 23.50 0.20 9.78
C LYS A 4 22.26 -0.57 10.25
N PHE A 5 21.21 0.12 10.68
CA PHE A 5 19.91 -0.51 10.95
C PHE A 5 18.96 -0.29 9.78
N SER A 6 19.17 -1.04 8.69
CA SER A 6 18.23 -1.04 7.58
C SER A 6 16.89 -1.61 8.07
N ALA A 7 15.80 -0.87 7.87
CA ALA A 7 14.42 -1.30 8.14
C ALA A 7 14.02 -2.62 7.45
N GLU A 8 14.85 -3.09 6.51
CA GLU A 8 14.69 -4.36 5.79
C GLU A 8 15.10 -5.59 6.60
N GLN A 9 15.82 -5.43 7.72
CA GLN A 9 16.22 -6.59 8.52
C GLN A 9 15.12 -7.02 9.51
N PRO A 10 14.73 -8.31 9.52
CA PRO A 10 13.85 -8.84 10.54
C PRO A 10 14.36 -8.50 11.94
N ILE A 11 13.46 -8.01 12.79
CA ILE A 11 13.79 -7.51 14.12
C ILE A 11 14.51 -8.57 14.99
N GLY A 12 14.18 -9.86 14.83
CA GLY A 12 14.86 -10.96 15.50
C GLY A 12 16.37 -11.04 15.20
N LEU A 13 16.79 -10.73 13.96
CA LEU A 13 18.21 -10.67 13.60
C LEU A 13 18.90 -9.46 14.24
N GLN A 14 18.21 -8.33 14.37
CA GLN A 14 18.74 -7.16 15.06
C GLN A 14 18.98 -7.46 16.54
N ILE A 15 18.03 -8.12 17.21
CA ILE A 15 18.15 -8.58 18.60
C ILE A 15 19.37 -9.50 18.75
N ARG A 16 19.49 -10.52 17.88
CA ARG A 16 20.60 -11.48 17.91
C ARG A 16 21.96 -10.80 17.78
N ARG A 17 22.10 -9.85 16.86
CA ARG A 17 23.35 -9.10 16.64
C ARG A 17 23.73 -8.26 17.85
N LEU A 18 22.78 -7.52 18.42
CA LEU A 18 23.02 -6.70 19.61
C LEU A 18 23.39 -7.53 20.84
N ARG A 19 22.81 -8.73 20.96
CA ARG A 19 23.15 -9.70 22.00
C ARG A 19 24.58 -10.23 21.81
N GLN A 20 24.92 -10.67 20.61
CA GLN A 20 26.26 -11.20 20.30
C GLN A 20 27.36 -10.15 20.43
N ALA A 21 27.09 -8.89 20.06
CA ALA A 21 28.03 -7.78 20.23
C ALA A 21 28.36 -7.50 21.71
N ARG A 22 27.50 -7.94 22.63
CA ARG A 22 27.72 -7.87 24.09
C ARG A 22 28.32 -9.15 24.67
N GLY A 23 28.59 -10.16 23.84
CA GLY A 23 29.06 -11.47 24.29
C GLY A 23 28.02 -12.25 25.09
N TRP A 24 26.73 -11.88 25.04
CA TRP A 24 25.70 -12.51 25.85
C TRP A 24 25.16 -13.80 25.20
N THR A 25 24.93 -14.81 26.02
CA THR A 25 24.15 -16.00 25.70
C THR A 25 22.65 -15.69 25.60
N LEU A 26 21.88 -16.62 25.02
CA LEU A 26 20.42 -16.51 25.00
C LEU A 26 19.83 -16.42 26.42
N ALA A 27 20.33 -17.24 27.35
CA ALA A 27 19.88 -17.23 28.74
C ALA A 27 20.14 -15.88 29.43
N GLU A 28 21.26 -15.23 29.11
CA GLU A 28 21.63 -13.93 29.67
C GLU A 28 20.74 -12.79 29.20
N LEU A 29 20.42 -12.74 27.91
CA LEU A 29 19.45 -11.74 27.43
C LEU A 29 18.05 -12.06 27.94
N ALA A 30 17.66 -13.34 27.98
CA ALA A 30 16.34 -13.74 28.46
C ALA A 30 16.11 -13.29 29.91
N ARG A 31 17.09 -13.53 30.80
CA ARG A 31 17.04 -13.05 32.19
C ARG A 31 16.90 -11.53 32.27
N ARG A 32 17.70 -10.78 31.51
CA ARG A 32 17.66 -9.30 31.53
C ARG A 32 16.36 -8.73 30.95
N ALA A 33 15.76 -9.40 29.98
CA ALA A 33 14.50 -9.00 29.36
C ALA A 33 13.25 -9.55 30.08
N ALA A 34 13.43 -10.21 31.23
CA ALA A 34 12.36 -10.88 31.99
C ALA A 34 11.53 -11.85 31.11
N THR A 35 12.22 -12.70 30.36
CA THR A 35 11.64 -13.76 29.51
C THR A 35 12.43 -15.06 29.64
N SER A 36 12.08 -16.09 28.85
CA SER A 36 12.74 -17.40 28.87
C SER A 36 13.71 -17.57 27.68
N ALA A 37 14.74 -18.40 27.84
CA ALA A 37 15.68 -18.71 26.76
C ALA A 37 15.01 -19.36 25.53
N PRO A 38 14.03 -20.28 25.67
CA PRO A 38 13.25 -20.78 24.53
C PRO A 38 12.44 -19.69 23.82
N THR A 39 11.82 -18.78 24.59
CA THR A 39 11.06 -17.66 24.03
C THR A 39 12.00 -16.73 23.25
N LEU A 40 13.18 -16.42 23.79
CA LEU A 40 14.16 -15.59 23.11
C LEU A 40 14.74 -16.27 21.87
N HIS A 41 14.99 -17.58 21.91
CA HIS A 41 15.39 -18.35 20.73
C HIS A 41 14.35 -18.24 19.62
N ARG A 42 13.05 -18.34 19.95
CA ARG A 42 11.97 -18.12 19.00
C ARG A 42 11.98 -16.71 18.43
N TYR A 43 12.18 -15.70 19.28
CA TYR A 43 12.28 -14.30 18.84
C TYR A 43 13.44 -14.06 17.87
N GLU A 44 14.59 -14.68 18.09
CA GLU A 44 15.75 -14.52 17.21
C GLU A 44 15.66 -15.35 15.92
N ASN A 45 14.78 -16.36 15.86
CA ASN A 45 14.61 -17.25 14.71
C ASN A 45 13.23 -17.09 14.06
N GLY A 46 13.09 -16.06 13.24
CA GLY A 46 11.99 -15.94 12.29
C GLY A 46 10.62 -15.54 12.86
N TRP A 47 10.53 -15.21 14.15
CA TRP A 47 9.34 -14.57 14.69
C TRP A 47 9.24 -13.13 14.20
N ASP A 48 8.06 -12.72 13.74
CA ASP A 48 7.78 -11.39 13.17
C ASP A 48 6.66 -10.66 13.92
N ASN A 49 5.72 -11.39 14.54
CA ASN A 49 4.60 -10.84 15.31
C ASN A 49 4.98 -10.43 16.74
N PHE A 50 5.73 -9.34 16.90
CA PHE A 50 6.07 -8.81 18.22
C PHE A 50 5.03 -7.83 18.76
N GLU A 51 4.70 -7.97 20.03
CA GLU A 51 4.09 -6.89 20.80
C GLU A 51 5.12 -5.78 21.07
N LEU A 52 4.72 -4.52 20.92
CA LEU A 52 5.60 -3.37 21.22
C LEU A 52 6.15 -3.39 22.65
N GLY A 53 5.33 -3.85 23.62
CA GLY A 53 5.76 -4.00 25.01
C GLY A 53 6.94 -4.97 25.17
N THR A 54 6.95 -6.05 24.38
CA THR A 54 8.04 -7.04 24.37
C THR A 54 9.31 -6.45 23.75
N LEU A 55 9.20 -5.76 22.62
CA LEU A 55 10.34 -5.07 21.99
C LEU A 55 10.96 -4.03 22.91
N ARG A 56 10.14 -3.27 23.64
CA ARG A 56 10.62 -2.28 24.62
C ARG A 56 11.44 -2.92 25.73
N LYS A 57 10.99 -4.06 26.28
CA LYS A 57 11.73 -4.81 27.32
C LYS A 57 13.07 -5.31 26.80
N ILE A 58 13.09 -5.89 25.60
CA ILE A 58 14.31 -6.41 24.99
C ILE A 58 15.30 -5.28 24.67
N ALA A 59 14.82 -4.16 24.11
CA ALA A 59 15.64 -2.99 23.83
C ALA A 59 16.24 -2.41 25.13
N ALA A 60 15.45 -2.27 26.19
CA ALA A 60 15.93 -1.83 27.50
C ALA A 60 16.99 -2.79 28.08
N ALA A 61 16.76 -4.10 28.01
CA ALA A 61 17.71 -5.12 28.45
C ALA A 61 19.04 -5.08 27.68
N LEU A 62 18.97 -4.75 26.38
CA LEU A 62 20.14 -4.53 25.54
C LEU A 62 20.76 -3.14 25.74
N GLY A 63 20.14 -2.19 26.44
CA GLY A 63 20.60 -0.79 26.43
C GLY A 63 20.56 -0.17 25.03
N ALA A 64 19.54 -0.53 24.24
CA ALA A 64 19.26 0.00 22.91
C ALA A 64 18.00 0.86 22.94
N ARG A 65 17.84 1.74 21.94
CA ARG A 65 16.64 2.57 21.74
C ARG A 65 15.71 1.87 20.75
N LEU A 66 14.43 1.72 21.09
CA LEU A 66 13.40 1.27 20.16
C LEU A 66 12.89 2.47 19.35
N GLU A 67 13.06 2.40 18.04
CA GLU A 67 12.54 3.40 17.10
C GLU A 67 11.46 2.77 16.21
N VAL A 68 10.27 3.36 16.20
CA VAL A 68 9.15 2.92 15.36
C VAL A 68 8.88 4.03 14.35
N ARG A 69 9.04 3.72 13.06
CA ARG A 69 8.78 4.65 11.97
C ARG A 69 7.65 4.13 11.11
N LEU A 70 6.61 4.93 10.96
CA LEU A 70 5.57 4.69 9.96
C LEU A 70 6.08 5.26 8.63
N ALA A 71 6.22 4.40 7.63
CA ALA A 71 6.48 4.82 6.25
C ALA A 71 5.19 4.69 5.45
N THR A 72 4.98 5.59 4.49
CA THR A 72 3.94 5.39 3.49
C THR A 72 4.33 4.16 2.69
N ASP A 73 3.49 3.13 2.67
CA ASP A 73 3.66 2.05 1.73
C ASP A 73 3.71 2.65 0.32
N GLY A 74 4.83 2.49 -0.40
CA GLY A 74 4.93 2.87 -1.81
C GLY A 74 3.93 2.14 -2.71
N ARG A 75 3.17 1.20 -2.13
CA ARG A 75 2.01 0.53 -2.73
C ARG A 75 0.73 1.36 -2.69
N ALA A 76 0.64 2.37 -1.80
CA ALA A 76 -0.31 3.46 -1.97
C ALA A 76 0.18 4.30 -3.14
N ALA A 77 -0.19 3.85 -4.35
CA ALA A 77 0.17 4.49 -5.62
C ALA A 77 0.03 6.00 -5.49
N ALA A 78 1.17 6.69 -5.53
CA ALA A 78 1.29 8.13 -5.38
C ALA A 78 0.08 8.85 -6.00
N PRO A 79 -0.63 9.71 -5.26
CA PRO A 79 -1.67 10.54 -5.85
C PRO A 79 -1.02 11.35 -6.97
N GLY A 80 -1.26 10.97 -8.23
CA GLY A 80 -0.76 11.69 -9.41
C GLY A 80 0.03 10.89 -10.45
N ARG A 81 0.55 9.68 -10.19
CA ARG A 81 1.23 8.94 -11.27
C ARG A 81 0.21 8.33 -12.25
N ARG A 82 0.21 8.80 -13.50
CA ARG A 82 -0.57 8.22 -14.60
C ARG A 82 -0.21 6.72 -14.73
N PRO A 83 -1.17 5.79 -14.67
CA PRO A 83 -0.86 4.37 -14.81
C PRO A 83 -0.35 4.06 -16.22
N ALA A 84 0.54 3.06 -16.33
CA ALA A 84 0.98 2.55 -17.63
C ALA A 84 -0.21 1.94 -18.41
N ARG A 85 -0.22 2.07 -19.74
CA ARG A 85 -1.33 1.60 -20.60
C ARG A 85 -1.67 0.12 -20.37
N ALA A 86 -0.66 -0.74 -20.38
CA ALA A 86 -0.85 -2.17 -20.18
C ALA A 86 -1.46 -2.51 -18.81
N ALA A 87 -1.04 -1.80 -17.76
CA ALA A 87 -1.58 -1.97 -16.41
C ALA A 87 -3.03 -1.51 -16.32
N LEU A 88 -3.37 -0.40 -16.99
CA LEU A 88 -4.75 0.09 -17.06
C LEU A 88 -5.65 -0.87 -17.85
N VAL A 89 -5.20 -1.34 -19.01
CA VAL A 89 -5.94 -2.34 -19.79
C VAL A 89 -6.21 -3.56 -18.93
N LYS A 90 -5.19 -4.17 -18.32
CA LYS A 90 -5.35 -5.33 -17.43
C LYS A 90 -6.36 -5.09 -16.31
N LEU A 91 -6.36 -3.89 -15.73
CA LEU A 91 -7.29 -3.53 -14.65
C LEU A 91 -8.73 -3.33 -15.15
N LEU A 92 -8.91 -2.87 -16.37
CA LEU A 92 -10.21 -2.51 -16.94
C LEU A 92 -10.83 -3.64 -17.78
N SER A 93 -10.05 -4.57 -18.33
CA SER A 93 -10.52 -5.68 -19.18
C SER A 93 -11.75 -6.41 -18.63
N PRO A 94 -11.88 -6.71 -17.31
CA PRO A 94 -13.08 -7.37 -16.79
C PRO A 94 -14.40 -6.61 -16.99
N LEU A 95 -14.35 -5.30 -17.27
CA LEU A 95 -15.54 -4.48 -17.55
C LEU A 95 -16.05 -4.61 -18.99
N PHE A 96 -15.24 -5.17 -19.89
CA PHE A 96 -15.50 -5.25 -21.32
C PHE A 96 -15.72 -6.71 -21.75
N TRP A 97 -16.74 -7.33 -21.18
CA TRP A 97 -17.11 -8.71 -21.48
C TRP A 97 -17.62 -8.91 -22.92
N ASP A 98 -18.02 -7.83 -23.58
CA ASP A 98 -18.57 -7.83 -24.94
C ASP A 98 -17.50 -7.63 -26.04
N ARG A 99 -16.35 -7.06 -25.68
CA ARG A 99 -15.24 -6.82 -26.62
C ARG A 99 -13.93 -6.64 -25.90
N ASP A 100 -12.87 -7.28 -26.40
CA ASP A 100 -11.54 -7.12 -25.83
C ASP A 100 -11.06 -5.66 -25.85
N LEU A 101 -10.72 -5.16 -24.67
CA LEU A 101 -10.09 -3.86 -24.49
C LEU A 101 -8.59 -3.95 -24.82
N ALA A 102 -8.12 -3.17 -25.80
CA ALA A 102 -6.71 -3.05 -26.13
C ALA A 102 -6.16 -1.65 -25.82
N SER A 103 -4.83 -1.54 -25.70
CA SER A 103 -4.15 -0.26 -25.40
C SER A 103 -4.48 0.85 -26.41
N ARG A 104 -4.78 0.49 -27.68
CA ARG A 104 -5.18 1.44 -28.73
C ARG A 104 -6.56 2.04 -28.51
N ASP A 105 -7.48 1.30 -27.89
CA ASP A 105 -8.84 1.76 -27.64
C ASP A 105 -8.86 2.86 -26.57
N LEU A 106 -7.82 2.88 -25.71
CA LEU A 106 -7.67 3.92 -24.71
C LEU A 106 -7.60 5.31 -25.35
N ASP A 107 -6.93 5.46 -26.50
CA ASP A 107 -6.78 6.73 -27.19
C ASP A 107 -7.85 6.94 -28.26
N LYS A 108 -8.22 5.88 -29.00
CA LYS A 108 -9.17 5.96 -30.12
C LYS A 108 -10.62 6.13 -29.65
N HIS A 109 -10.96 5.55 -28.49
CA HIS A 109 -12.34 5.48 -28.00
C HIS A 109 -12.44 5.80 -26.50
N PRO A 110 -11.91 6.95 -26.03
CA PRO A 110 -11.84 7.28 -24.61
C PRO A 110 -13.23 7.34 -23.96
N ASP A 111 -14.23 7.85 -24.66
CA ASP A 111 -15.59 7.97 -24.13
C ASP A 111 -16.29 6.62 -23.95
N TRP A 112 -16.02 5.66 -24.84
CA TRP A 112 -16.54 4.30 -24.70
C TRP A 112 -15.91 3.62 -23.50
N VAL A 113 -14.58 3.78 -23.33
CA VAL A 113 -13.87 3.25 -22.17
C VAL A 113 -14.38 3.86 -20.87
N LEU A 114 -14.44 5.19 -20.80
CA LEU A 114 -14.92 5.92 -19.64
C LEU A 114 -16.40 5.63 -19.34
N GLY A 115 -17.23 5.48 -20.36
CA GLY A 115 -18.62 5.09 -20.21
C GLY A 115 -18.74 3.76 -19.47
N ARG A 116 -18.00 2.73 -19.92
CA ARG A 116 -17.97 1.42 -19.27
C ARG A 116 -17.46 1.48 -17.83
N VAL A 117 -16.39 2.26 -17.61
CA VAL A 117 -15.81 2.45 -16.26
C VAL A 117 -16.82 3.11 -15.32
N LEU A 118 -17.56 4.10 -15.79
CA LEU A 118 -18.55 4.82 -14.98
C LEU A 118 -19.76 3.94 -14.63
N THR A 119 -20.24 3.13 -15.58
CA THR A 119 -21.43 2.30 -15.39
C THR A 119 -21.17 1.00 -14.64
N SER A 120 -19.97 0.42 -14.80
CA SER A 120 -19.69 -0.94 -14.36
C SER A 120 -18.42 -1.08 -13.51
N GLY A 121 -17.62 -0.02 -13.42
CA GLY A 121 -16.34 -0.04 -12.68
C GLY A 121 -16.48 0.20 -11.18
N ASN A 122 -15.57 -0.38 -10.40
CA ASN A 122 -15.44 -0.10 -8.98
C ASN A 122 -14.56 1.15 -8.72
N ARG A 123 -14.52 1.61 -7.45
CA ARG A 123 -13.78 2.83 -7.06
C ARG A 123 -12.29 2.81 -7.45
N LYS A 124 -11.63 1.66 -7.40
CA LYS A 124 -10.22 1.50 -7.80
C LYS A 124 -10.06 1.66 -9.32
N GLN A 125 -10.94 1.05 -10.10
CA GLN A 125 -10.94 1.17 -11.57
C GLN A 125 -11.24 2.60 -12.02
N VAL A 126 -12.22 3.24 -11.41
CA VAL A 126 -12.59 4.64 -11.67
C VAL A 126 -11.43 5.58 -11.32
N ALA A 127 -10.81 5.44 -10.15
CA ALA A 127 -9.67 6.25 -9.76
C ALA A 127 -8.47 6.06 -10.72
N ALA A 128 -8.20 4.84 -11.17
CA ALA A 128 -7.13 4.57 -12.13
C ALA A 128 -7.42 5.18 -13.51
N ALA A 129 -8.66 5.05 -14.00
CA ALA A 129 -9.08 5.66 -15.25
C ALA A 129 -9.04 7.20 -15.18
N ARG A 130 -9.48 7.81 -14.07
CA ARG A 130 -9.41 9.26 -13.82
C ARG A 130 -7.98 9.76 -13.86
N ARG A 131 -7.04 9.06 -13.23
CA ARG A 131 -5.60 9.38 -13.29
C ARG A 131 -5.02 9.23 -14.71
N TYR A 132 -5.59 8.34 -15.54
CA TYR A 132 -5.13 8.16 -16.92
C TYR A 132 -5.67 9.22 -17.88
N TYR A 133 -6.95 9.55 -17.76
CA TYR A 133 -7.68 10.39 -18.69
C TYR A 133 -7.84 11.83 -18.29
N ASP A 134 -7.53 12.18 -17.04
CA ASP A 134 -7.83 13.44 -16.36
C ASP A 134 -9.30 13.66 -15.99
N ASP A 135 -9.52 14.72 -15.21
CA ASP A 135 -10.84 15.11 -14.70
C ASP A 135 -11.76 15.69 -15.78
N GLU A 136 -11.20 16.31 -16.81
CA GLU A 136 -11.98 16.93 -17.87
C GLU A 136 -12.63 15.86 -18.74
N ALA A 137 -11.87 14.85 -19.14
CA ALA A 137 -12.39 13.70 -19.87
C ALA A 137 -13.49 12.97 -19.09
N PHE A 138 -13.32 12.82 -17.77
CA PHE A 138 -14.34 12.24 -16.90
C PHE A 138 -15.64 13.04 -16.88
N ARG A 139 -15.55 14.38 -16.79
CA ARG A 139 -16.72 15.26 -16.84
C ARG A 139 -17.45 15.18 -18.19
N ARG A 140 -16.71 15.14 -19.30
CA ARG A 140 -17.30 14.95 -20.64
C ARG A 140 -18.04 13.61 -20.72
N ALA A 141 -17.45 12.53 -20.22
CA ALA A 141 -18.07 11.21 -20.23
C ALA A 141 -19.35 11.15 -19.37
N LEU A 142 -19.35 11.78 -18.18
CA LEU A 142 -20.53 11.90 -17.31
C LEU A 142 -21.69 12.66 -17.96
N GLY A 143 -21.39 13.62 -18.84
CA GLY A 143 -22.39 14.41 -19.58
C GLY A 143 -23.09 13.66 -20.73
N ARG A 144 -22.64 12.45 -21.08
CA ARG A 144 -23.22 11.71 -22.22
C ARG A 144 -24.61 11.14 -21.89
N ARG A 145 -25.45 11.07 -22.93
CA ARG A 145 -26.81 10.49 -22.86
C ARG A 145 -26.86 9.03 -22.39
N GLY A 146 -25.78 8.27 -22.59
CA GLY A 146 -25.70 6.86 -22.20
C GLY A 146 -25.40 6.60 -20.71
N ILE A 147 -25.21 7.65 -19.90
CA ILE A 147 -25.01 7.52 -18.46
C ILE A 147 -26.32 7.84 -17.75
N ASP A 148 -26.83 6.92 -16.95
CA ASP A 148 -28.07 7.13 -16.21
C ASP A 148 -27.90 8.18 -15.09
N PRO A 149 -28.99 8.86 -14.68
CA PRO A 149 -28.92 9.91 -13.66
C PRO A 149 -28.32 9.47 -12.32
N LYS A 150 -28.55 8.23 -11.89
CA LYS A 150 -28.06 7.72 -10.60
C LYS A 150 -26.55 7.57 -10.64
N THR A 151 -26.00 6.95 -11.69
CA THR A 151 -24.56 6.83 -11.92
C THR A 151 -23.89 8.20 -12.00
N ARG A 152 -24.51 9.16 -12.71
CA ARG A 152 -24.01 10.54 -12.81
C ARG A 152 -23.93 11.22 -11.46
N ASN A 153 -24.98 11.12 -10.64
CA ASN A 153 -25.05 11.75 -9.32
C ASN A 153 -24.05 11.14 -8.34
N TYR A 154 -23.95 9.80 -8.31
CA TYR A 154 -23.00 9.07 -7.45
C TYR A 154 -21.56 9.53 -7.71
N TRP A 155 -21.12 9.52 -8.97
CA TRP A 155 -19.76 9.94 -9.30
C TRP A 155 -19.56 11.45 -9.14
N SER A 156 -20.58 12.28 -9.38
CA SER A 156 -20.46 13.73 -9.15
C SER A 156 -20.18 14.08 -7.69
N LEU A 157 -20.73 13.33 -6.72
CA LEU A 157 -20.45 13.51 -5.30
C LEU A 157 -19.03 13.05 -4.94
N ILE A 158 -18.64 11.85 -5.37
CA ILE A 158 -17.32 11.27 -5.08
C ILE A 158 -16.19 12.13 -5.67
N LEU A 159 -16.35 12.64 -6.89
CA LEU A 159 -15.35 13.46 -7.56
C LEU A 159 -15.24 14.90 -6.99
N ARG A 160 -16.27 15.39 -6.28
CA ARG A 160 -16.25 16.67 -5.55
C ARG A 160 -15.53 16.54 -4.21
N GLY A 161 -15.77 15.47 -3.46
CA GLY A 161 -15.15 15.25 -2.15
C GLY A 161 -13.63 15.09 -2.18
N GLU A 162 -13.08 14.58 -3.27
CA GLU A 162 -11.62 14.38 -3.44
C GLU A 162 -10.83 15.68 -3.72
N ARG A 163 -11.49 16.84 -3.94
CA ARG A 163 -10.81 18.14 -4.10
C ARG A 163 -10.53 18.86 -2.78
N SER A 164 -11.23 18.50 -1.69
CA SER A 164 -11.10 19.16 -0.38
C SER A 164 -10.01 18.54 0.52
N ALA A 165 -9.24 17.58 0.02
CA ALA A 165 -8.17 16.90 0.77
C ALA A 165 -6.76 17.29 0.27
N LEU A 166 -6.63 18.45 -0.36
CA LEU A 166 -5.36 19.08 -0.75
C LEU A 166 -5.23 20.45 -0.07
#